data_AF-A0A949SPM0-F1
#
_entry.id   AF-A0A949SPM0-F1
#
_cell.length_a   1.000
_cell.length_b   1.000
_cell.length_c   1.000
_cell.angle_alpha   90.00
_cell.angle_beta   90.00
_cell.angle_gamma   90.00
#
_symmetry.space_group_name_H-M   'P 1'
#
loop_
_entity.id
_entity.type
_entity.pdbx_description
1 polymer ?
#
loop_
_entity_poly.entity_id
_entity_poly.type
_entity_poly.pdbx_seq_one_letter_code
_entity_poly.pdbx_strand_id
1 'polypeptide(L)'
;MILIPTTGPTLNSSEAVASDSAYVKKASEVVAASKPDLGRRLKYEFERELLPLEGGQVLLHLRNRLMVDVDPATMRCEVAEWGVSLPVTEVADLPNRLARQFLTLFSKADRDALDQAESDQWLRIIDQVDYRRFCIDRAAPQYVEGVVETKQPNFVRVRWYDDSVEKIDFPVASALNVLKRGDEFGAYVKLGLSNKAVSIERITILTAA
;
A
#
# COMPACT_ATOMS: atom_id res chain seq x y z
N MET A 1 39.34 -29.96 44.27
CA MET A 1 39.29 -29.00 45.41
C MET A 1 38.83 -27.67 44.80
N ILE A 2 37.58 -27.24 44.99
CA ILE A 2 37.09 -26.47 46.17
C ILE A 2 37.74 -25.07 46.16
N LEU A 3 37.04 -23.93 45.98
CA LEU A 3 35.59 -23.62 46.03
C LEU A 3 35.21 -22.38 45.16
N ILE A 4 33.90 -22.06 45.06
CA ILE A 4 33.31 -20.80 44.51
C ILE A 4 32.85 -19.90 45.68
N PRO A 5 32.67 -18.57 45.55
CA PRO A 5 31.51 -17.91 44.87
C PRO A 5 31.95 -16.63 44.09
N THR A 6 31.17 -15.69 43.52
CA THR A 6 29.75 -15.41 43.11
C THR A 6 29.84 -14.35 41.95
N THR A 7 28.83 -13.79 41.26
CA THR A 7 27.36 -13.67 41.42
C THR A 7 26.67 -13.70 40.01
N GLY A 8 25.47 -13.10 39.84
CA GLY A 8 24.79 -12.88 38.54
C GLY A 8 24.95 -11.44 37.99
N PRO A 9 24.13 -11.00 37.00
CA PRO A 9 22.69 -11.27 36.92
C PRO A 9 22.13 -11.87 35.60
N THR A 10 20.99 -12.55 35.78
CA THR A 10 19.81 -12.65 34.90
C THR A 10 19.95 -12.56 33.37
N LEU A 11 19.69 -13.70 32.70
CA LEU A 11 19.08 -13.75 31.36
C LEU A 11 18.17 -14.99 31.29
N ASN A 12 16.86 -14.79 31.19
CA ASN A 12 15.87 -15.83 30.94
C ASN A 12 14.79 -15.23 30.02
N SER A 13 14.64 -15.77 28.81
CA SER A 13 13.65 -15.33 27.81
C SER A 13 13.31 -16.48 26.87
N SER A 14 12.65 -17.50 27.42
CA SER A 14 11.98 -18.55 26.67
C SER A 14 10.49 -18.21 26.50
N GLU A 15 9.81 -18.99 25.64
CA GLU A 15 8.35 -19.02 25.46
C GLU A 15 7.73 -17.80 24.74
N ALA A 16 7.40 -18.01 23.46
CA ALA A 16 6.58 -17.12 22.65
C ALA A 16 5.54 -17.92 21.85
N VAL A 17 4.52 -18.46 22.54
CA VAL A 17 3.24 -18.88 21.92
C VAL A 17 2.09 -18.60 22.90
N ALA A 18 1.34 -17.53 22.65
CA ALA A 18 0.00 -17.32 23.21
C ALA A 18 -0.83 -16.49 22.24
N SER A 19 -1.99 -17.01 21.83
CA SER A 19 -2.92 -16.34 20.92
C SER A 19 -3.83 -15.37 21.69
N ASP A 20 -3.66 -14.06 21.50
CA ASP A 20 -4.39 -13.06 22.28
C ASP A 20 -5.76 -12.72 21.67
N SER A 21 -6.82 -13.22 22.32
CA SER A 21 -8.22 -13.07 21.92
C SER A 21 -8.94 -12.03 22.78
N ALA A 22 -8.62 -10.76 22.57
CA ALA A 22 -9.16 -9.64 23.36
C ALA A 22 -10.53 -9.14 22.83
N TYR A 23 -11.61 -9.89 23.10
CA TYR A 23 -12.99 -9.46 22.80
C TYR A 23 -13.45 -8.32 23.73
N VAL A 24 -13.84 -7.18 23.12
CA VAL A 24 -14.85 -6.19 23.54
C VAL A 24 -15.02 -5.92 25.05
N LYS A 25 -14.65 -4.72 25.52
CA LYS A 25 -15.51 -3.92 26.43
C LYS A 25 -15.04 -2.48 26.69
N LYS A 26 -15.94 -1.52 26.42
CA LYS A 26 -16.36 -0.52 27.41
C LYS A 26 -17.76 -0.01 27.04
N ALA A 27 -18.64 0.12 28.03
CA ALA A 27 -20.02 0.55 27.83
C ALA A 27 -20.49 1.42 29.01
N SER A 28 -20.99 2.61 28.69
CA SER A 28 -21.77 3.58 29.48
C SER A 28 -22.16 4.68 28.47
N GLU A 29 -23.33 5.32 28.53
CA GLU A 29 -24.34 5.37 29.60
C GLU A 29 -25.68 4.74 29.21
N VAL A 30 -26.54 4.44 30.19
CA VAL A 30 -27.93 4.03 29.97
C VAL A 30 -28.85 5.23 30.13
N VAL A 31 -29.08 5.96 29.04
CA VAL A 31 -30.18 6.93 28.95
C VAL A 31 -31.50 6.17 28.78
N ALA A 32 -32.59 6.67 29.35
CA ALA A 32 -33.89 6.00 29.36
C ALA A 32 -34.37 5.59 27.95
N ALA A 33 -34.91 4.39 27.84
CA ALA A 33 -35.20 3.72 26.57
C ALA A 33 -36.34 4.38 25.77
N SER A 34 -36.00 5.44 25.04
CA SER A 34 -36.70 5.74 23.78
C SER A 34 -36.61 4.50 22.88
N LYS A 35 -37.71 4.15 22.21
CA LYS A 35 -37.68 3.04 21.23
C LYS A 35 -36.56 3.34 20.21
N PRO A 36 -35.72 2.35 19.84
CA PRO A 36 -34.74 2.56 18.79
C PRO A 36 -35.48 2.97 17.51
N ASP A 37 -35.04 4.06 16.90
CA ASP A 37 -35.56 4.51 15.61
C ASP A 37 -35.00 3.60 14.51
N LEU A 38 -35.64 2.43 14.36
CA LEU A 38 -35.25 1.36 13.43
C LEU A 38 -35.31 1.79 11.95
N GLY A 39 -35.85 2.97 11.63
CA GLY A 39 -35.80 3.55 10.29
C GLY A 39 -34.51 4.34 10.00
N ARG A 40 -33.72 4.70 11.03
CA ARG A 40 -32.53 5.53 10.85
C ARG A 40 -31.28 4.70 10.59
N ARG A 41 -30.76 4.77 9.36
CA ARG A 41 -29.41 4.29 9.01
C ARG A 41 -28.36 4.90 9.95
N LEU A 42 -27.51 4.04 10.48
CA LEU A 42 -26.33 4.42 11.26
C LEU A 42 -25.17 4.71 10.30
N LYS A 43 -24.23 5.58 10.68
CA LYS A 43 -23.05 5.92 9.87
C LYS A 43 -21.79 5.71 10.69
N TYR A 44 -20.77 5.10 10.08
CA TYR A 44 -19.47 4.80 10.69
C TYR A 44 -18.34 5.23 9.76
N GLU A 45 -17.21 5.67 10.31
CA GLU A 45 -15.97 5.84 9.54
C GLU A 45 -15.30 4.48 9.32
N PHE A 46 -14.83 4.25 8.10
CA PHE A 46 -13.93 3.14 7.79
C PHE A 46 -12.49 3.55 8.13
N GLU A 47 -11.95 3.00 9.22
CA GLU A 47 -10.66 3.41 9.81
C GLU A 47 -9.42 3.17 8.91
N ARG A 48 -9.51 2.33 7.88
CA ARG A 48 -8.37 1.98 7.03
C ARG A 48 -8.22 2.93 5.86
N GLU A 49 -7.17 3.74 5.91
CA GLU A 49 -6.75 4.65 4.82
C GLU A 49 -5.96 3.92 3.70
N LEU A 50 -5.68 2.62 3.86
CA LEU A 50 -4.94 1.77 2.92
C LEU A 50 -5.73 0.50 2.57
N LEU A 51 -5.90 0.23 1.28
CA LEU A 51 -6.46 -1.01 0.75
C LEU A 51 -5.38 -1.79 -0.02
N PRO A 52 -5.03 -3.04 0.37
CA PRO A 52 -4.03 -3.83 -0.35
C PRO A 52 -4.60 -4.37 -1.67
N LEU A 53 -3.87 -4.13 -2.77
CA LEU A 53 -4.12 -4.71 -4.09
C LEU A 53 -3.00 -5.71 -4.42
N GLU A 54 -3.25 -6.60 -5.38
CA GLU A 54 -2.20 -7.43 -6.00
C GLU A 54 -1.34 -8.21 -4.97
N GLY A 55 -2.00 -8.83 -4.00
CA GLY A 55 -1.34 -9.58 -2.91
C GLY A 55 -0.58 -8.72 -1.89
N GLY A 56 -0.77 -7.40 -1.91
CA GLY A 56 -0.04 -6.42 -1.10
C GLY A 56 1.14 -5.77 -1.82
N GLN A 57 1.38 -6.08 -3.10
CA GLN A 57 2.45 -5.45 -3.90
C GLN A 57 2.13 -4.00 -4.29
N VAL A 58 0.84 -3.65 -4.36
CA VAL A 58 0.35 -2.29 -4.63
C VAL A 58 -0.61 -1.90 -3.51
N LEU A 59 -0.51 -0.67 -3.00
CA LEU A 59 -1.42 -0.14 -1.99
C LEU A 59 -2.28 0.96 -2.61
N LEU A 60 -3.60 0.82 -2.52
CA LEU A 60 -4.54 1.88 -2.87
C LEU A 60 -4.71 2.79 -1.66
N HIS A 61 -4.15 3.98 -1.76
CA HIS A 61 -4.24 5.02 -0.73
C HIS A 61 -5.57 5.77 -0.86
N LEU A 62 -6.35 5.81 0.21
CA LEU A 62 -7.53 6.67 0.32
C LEU A 62 -7.09 8.09 0.72
N ARG A 63 -7.71 9.11 0.13
CA ARG A 63 -7.51 10.53 0.48
C ARG A 63 -8.32 10.95 1.71
N ASN A 64 -9.48 10.32 1.89
CA ASN A 64 -10.42 10.53 2.98
C ASN A 64 -10.89 9.17 3.49
N ARG A 65 -11.37 9.11 4.74
CA ARG A 65 -12.04 7.91 5.27
C ARG A 65 -13.40 7.74 4.60
N LEU A 66 -13.75 6.49 4.31
CA LEU A 66 -15.04 6.17 3.70
C LEU A 66 -16.14 6.13 4.77
N MET A 67 -17.33 6.61 4.43
CA MET A 67 -18.50 6.43 5.28
C MET A 67 -19.18 5.10 4.96
N VAL A 68 -19.39 4.28 5.99
CA VAL A 68 -20.17 3.05 5.93
C VAL A 68 -21.55 3.33 6.52
N ASP A 69 -22.57 3.26 5.68
CA ASP A 69 -23.97 3.26 6.11
C ASP A 69 -24.34 1.85 6.57
N VAL A 70 -24.97 1.73 7.73
CA VAL A 70 -25.50 0.47 8.25
C VAL A 70 -27.00 0.59 8.43
N ASP A 71 -27.72 -0.30 7.76
CA ASP A 71 -29.16 -0.45 7.89
C ASP A 71 -29.49 -1.46 9.01
N PRO A 72 -30.07 -1.02 10.15
CA PRO A 72 -30.40 -1.91 11.26
C PRO A 72 -31.60 -2.84 10.97
N ALA A 73 -32.42 -2.56 9.95
CA ALA A 73 -33.56 -3.38 9.59
C ALA A 73 -33.17 -4.58 8.70
N THR A 74 -32.20 -4.39 7.80
CA THR A 74 -31.68 -5.46 6.92
C THR A 74 -30.34 -6.06 7.38
N MET A 75 -29.68 -5.48 8.39
CA MET A 75 -28.34 -5.86 8.87
C MET A 75 -27.29 -5.87 7.74
N ARG A 76 -27.33 -4.85 6.88
CA ARG A 76 -26.40 -4.64 5.77
C ARG A 76 -25.55 -3.40 5.98
N CYS A 77 -24.27 -3.51 5.61
CA CYS A 77 -23.37 -2.38 5.38
C CYS A 77 -23.46 -1.94 3.91
N GLU A 78 -23.26 -0.64 3.67
CA GLU A 78 -23.19 -0.04 2.34
C GLU A 78 -22.14 1.09 2.33
N VAL A 79 -21.22 1.04 1.36
CA VAL A 79 -20.35 2.17 1.00
C VAL A 79 -20.88 2.70 -0.33
N ALA A 80 -21.86 3.61 -0.25
CA ALA A 80 -22.73 3.96 -1.37
C ALA A 80 -21.97 4.54 -2.57
N GLU A 81 -20.96 5.37 -2.34
CA GLU A 81 -20.13 5.97 -3.40
C GLU A 81 -19.27 4.93 -4.13
N TRP A 82 -18.96 3.81 -3.47
CA TRP A 82 -18.27 2.67 -4.07
C TRP A 82 -19.23 1.60 -4.59
N GLY A 83 -20.54 1.72 -4.39
CA GLY A 83 -21.53 0.70 -4.77
C GLY A 83 -21.36 -0.66 -4.08
N VAL A 84 -20.61 -0.72 -2.97
CA VAL A 84 -20.31 -1.97 -2.24
C VAL A 84 -21.33 -2.16 -1.11
N SER A 85 -22.06 -3.27 -1.13
CA SER A 85 -22.93 -3.66 -0.02
C SER A 85 -22.80 -5.14 0.33
N LEU A 86 -22.76 -5.43 1.64
CA LEU A 86 -22.54 -6.76 2.23
C LEU A 86 -23.25 -6.89 3.59
N PRO A 87 -23.53 -8.10 4.09
CA PRO A 87 -24.03 -8.29 5.46
C PRO A 87 -23.06 -7.74 6.52
N VAL A 88 -23.58 -7.25 7.65
CA VAL A 88 -22.76 -6.80 8.80
C VAL A 88 -21.84 -7.92 9.31
N THR A 89 -22.26 -9.18 9.21
CA THR A 89 -21.43 -10.37 9.54
C THR A 89 -20.22 -10.56 8.64
N GLU A 90 -20.21 -9.98 7.43
CA GLU A 90 -19.09 -10.04 6.48
C GLU A 90 -18.21 -8.77 6.51
N VAL A 91 -18.46 -7.81 7.42
CA VAL A 91 -17.80 -6.48 7.38
C VAL A 91 -16.26 -6.52 7.40
N ALA A 92 -15.66 -7.59 7.93
CA ALA A 92 -14.20 -7.83 7.86
C ALA A 92 -13.65 -8.01 6.43
N ASP A 93 -14.50 -8.41 5.46
CA ASP A 93 -14.18 -8.56 4.04
C ASP A 93 -14.40 -7.27 3.23
N LEU A 94 -14.97 -6.22 3.83
CA LEU A 94 -15.16 -4.91 3.18
C LEU A 94 -13.88 -4.35 2.50
N PRO A 95 -12.66 -4.44 3.08
CA PRO A 95 -11.44 -4.01 2.39
C PRO A 95 -11.21 -4.73 1.06
N ASN A 96 -11.49 -6.03 1.01
CA ASN A 96 -11.32 -6.86 -0.20
C ASN A 96 -12.41 -6.54 -1.23
N ARG A 97 -13.65 -6.27 -0.79
CA ARG A 97 -14.75 -5.85 -1.67
C ARG A 97 -14.47 -4.51 -2.32
N LEU A 98 -13.98 -3.53 -1.56
CA LEU A 98 -13.55 -2.22 -2.07
C LEU A 98 -12.39 -2.37 -3.07
N ALA A 99 -11.33 -3.09 -2.70
CA ALA A 99 -10.20 -3.40 -3.56
C ALA A 99 -10.61 -4.07 -4.89
N ARG A 100 -11.50 -5.07 -4.82
CA ARG A 100 -12.05 -5.76 -5.99
C ARG A 100 -12.90 -4.84 -6.86
N GLN A 101 -13.73 -3.98 -6.27
CA GLN A 101 -14.57 -3.04 -7.02
C GLN A 101 -13.71 -2.01 -7.77
N PHE A 102 -12.70 -1.43 -7.10
CA PHE A 102 -11.73 -0.54 -7.72
C PHE A 102 -11.02 -1.21 -8.91
N LEU A 103 -10.47 -2.42 -8.72
CA LEU A 103 -9.81 -3.16 -9.79
C LEU A 103 -10.75 -3.55 -10.94
N THR A 104 -12.03 -3.81 -10.65
CA THR A 104 -13.05 -4.14 -11.66
C THR A 104 -13.37 -2.93 -12.54
N LEU A 105 -13.62 -1.76 -11.94
CA LEU A 105 -13.88 -0.51 -12.67
C LEU A 105 -12.62 -0.01 -13.38
N PHE A 106 -11.44 -0.07 -12.75
CA PHE A 106 -10.16 0.22 -13.39
C PHE A 106 -9.95 -0.64 -14.65
N SER A 107 -10.15 -1.96 -14.54
CA SER A 107 -10.01 -2.88 -15.68
C SER A 107 -11.13 -2.76 -16.72
N LYS A 108 -12.16 -1.93 -16.49
CA LYS A 108 -13.13 -1.50 -17.50
C LYS A 108 -12.72 -0.17 -18.13
N ALA A 109 -12.27 0.80 -17.33
CA ALA A 109 -11.75 2.08 -17.80
C ALA A 109 -10.56 1.91 -18.76
N ASP A 110 -9.61 1.04 -18.41
CA ASP A 110 -8.43 0.66 -19.20
C ASP A 110 -8.74 0.05 -20.59
N ARG A 111 -10.02 -0.25 -20.86
CA ARG A 111 -10.50 -0.86 -22.12
C ARG A 111 -11.72 -0.14 -22.71
N ASP A 112 -11.98 1.11 -22.29
CA ASP A 112 -13.13 1.93 -22.69
C ASP A 112 -14.50 1.20 -22.55
N ALA A 113 -14.61 0.34 -21.53
CA ALA A 113 -15.69 -0.64 -21.34
C ALA A 113 -16.53 -0.40 -20.08
N LEU A 114 -16.60 0.85 -19.61
CA LEU A 114 -17.55 1.32 -18.58
C LEU A 114 -18.86 1.71 -19.25
N ASP A 115 -20.01 1.39 -18.62
CA ASP A 115 -21.26 2.10 -18.92
C ASP A 115 -21.34 3.46 -18.20
N GLN A 116 -22.40 4.25 -18.44
CA GLN A 116 -22.55 5.58 -17.84
C GLN A 116 -22.59 5.53 -16.30
N ALA A 117 -23.32 4.58 -15.71
CA ALA A 117 -23.45 4.48 -14.26
C ALA A 117 -22.14 4.02 -13.61
N GLU A 118 -21.43 3.10 -14.26
CA GLU A 118 -20.08 2.69 -13.87
C GLU A 118 -19.05 3.81 -14.05
N SER A 119 -19.20 4.68 -15.05
CA SER A 119 -18.38 5.87 -15.23
C SER A 119 -18.60 6.89 -14.11
N ASP A 120 -19.87 7.20 -13.80
CA ASP A 120 -20.24 8.09 -12.70
C ASP A 120 -19.78 7.54 -11.33
N GLN A 121 -19.75 6.22 -11.17
CA GLN A 121 -19.20 5.54 -9.99
C GLN A 121 -17.66 5.58 -9.97
N TRP A 122 -17.00 5.34 -11.10
CA TRP A 122 -15.55 5.41 -11.24
C TRP A 122 -15.00 6.80 -10.94
N LEU A 123 -15.65 7.86 -11.43
CA LEU A 123 -15.30 9.26 -11.13
C LEU A 123 -15.32 9.54 -9.61
N ARG A 124 -16.39 9.15 -8.91
CA ARG A 124 -16.50 9.29 -7.45
C ARG A 124 -15.41 8.52 -6.70
N ILE A 125 -15.00 7.35 -7.20
CA ILE A 125 -13.93 6.55 -6.59
C ILE A 125 -12.55 7.19 -6.82
N ILE A 126 -12.23 7.69 -8.03
CA ILE A 126 -10.92 8.33 -8.29
C ILE A 126 -10.73 9.66 -7.55
N ASP A 127 -11.81 10.36 -7.22
CA ASP A 127 -11.76 11.54 -6.34
C ASP A 127 -11.37 11.19 -4.90
N GLN A 128 -11.72 9.99 -4.44
CA GLN A 128 -11.48 9.52 -3.07
C GLN A 128 -10.14 8.80 -2.86
N VAL A 129 -9.40 8.48 -3.92
CA VAL A 129 -8.11 7.75 -3.82
C VAL A 129 -6.96 8.54 -4.44
N ASP A 130 -5.73 8.27 -4.02
CA ASP A 130 -4.54 8.76 -4.72
C ASP A 130 -4.30 7.93 -5.99
N TYR A 131 -5.13 8.17 -7.00
CA TYR A 131 -5.05 7.48 -8.29
C TYR A 131 -3.70 7.69 -8.98
N ARG A 132 -3.09 8.89 -8.84
CA ARG A 132 -1.75 9.17 -9.37
C ARG A 132 -0.71 8.25 -8.75
N ARG A 133 -0.74 8.08 -7.42
CA ARG A 133 0.14 7.14 -6.73
C ARG A 133 -0.12 5.71 -7.15
N PHE A 134 -1.38 5.27 -7.23
CA PHE A 134 -1.71 3.93 -7.72
C PHE A 134 -1.13 3.65 -9.11
N CYS A 135 -1.25 4.59 -10.06
CA CYS A 135 -0.66 4.44 -11.39
C CYS A 135 0.87 4.32 -11.37
N ILE A 136 1.55 5.02 -10.47
CA ILE A 136 3.01 4.97 -10.29
C ILE A 136 3.44 3.66 -9.60
N ASP A 137 2.73 3.26 -8.54
CA ASP A 137 2.98 2.03 -7.80
C ASP A 137 2.68 0.78 -8.66
N ARG A 138 1.78 0.87 -9.65
CA ARG A 138 1.52 -0.18 -10.67
C ARG A 138 2.35 -0.04 -11.95
N ALA A 139 3.10 1.06 -12.15
CA ALA A 139 3.90 1.25 -13.36
C ALA A 139 4.97 0.16 -13.53
N ALA A 140 5.12 -0.31 -14.77
CA ALA A 140 6.18 -1.24 -15.15
C ALA A 140 7.56 -0.53 -15.13
N PRO A 141 8.65 -1.23 -14.76
CA PRO A 141 10.00 -0.71 -14.93
C PRO A 141 10.27 -0.35 -16.40
N GLN A 142 10.82 0.84 -16.64
CA GLN A 142 11.16 1.35 -17.98
C GLN A 142 12.63 1.12 -18.27
N TYR A 143 12.97 0.77 -19.51
CA TYR A 143 14.37 0.68 -19.92
C TYR A 143 14.97 2.08 -20.05
N VAL A 144 16.09 2.30 -19.36
CA VAL A 144 16.88 3.54 -19.40
C VAL A 144 18.37 3.22 -19.45
N GLU A 145 19.15 4.13 -20.03
CA GLU A 145 20.60 4.03 -20.13
C GLU A 145 21.27 5.15 -19.31
N GLY A 146 22.46 4.89 -18.80
CA GLY A 146 23.22 5.86 -18.00
C GLY A 146 24.68 5.47 -17.77
N VAL A 147 25.42 6.39 -17.16
CA VAL A 147 26.85 6.27 -16.87
C VAL A 147 27.09 6.47 -15.38
N VAL A 148 27.88 5.58 -14.77
CA VAL A 148 28.19 5.65 -13.33
C VAL A 148 29.26 6.72 -13.07
N GLU A 149 28.84 7.94 -12.71
CA GLU A 149 29.74 9.07 -12.45
C GLU A 149 30.59 8.90 -11.19
N THR A 150 30.02 8.31 -10.12
CA THR A 150 30.65 8.16 -8.80
C THR A 150 29.96 7.05 -8.01
N LYS A 151 30.74 6.26 -7.28
CA LYS A 151 30.27 5.17 -6.40
C LYS A 151 30.80 5.40 -4.98
N GLN A 152 29.92 5.38 -3.99
CA GLN A 152 30.24 5.48 -2.56
C GLN A 152 29.50 4.37 -1.79
N PRO A 153 29.88 4.04 -0.54
CA PRO A 153 29.26 2.93 0.20
C PRO A 153 27.74 3.05 0.37
N ASN A 154 27.22 4.28 0.45
CA ASN A 154 25.80 4.55 0.75
C ASN A 154 24.98 4.98 -0.48
N PHE A 155 25.63 5.33 -1.60
CA PHE A 155 24.94 5.83 -2.80
C PHE A 155 25.78 5.65 -4.07
N VAL A 156 25.11 5.59 -5.21
CA VAL A 156 25.70 5.70 -6.55
C VAL A 156 25.16 6.96 -7.22
N ARG A 157 26.03 7.71 -7.90
CA ARG A 157 25.64 8.82 -8.76
C ARG A 157 25.67 8.34 -10.21
N VAL A 158 24.55 8.48 -10.90
CA VAL A 158 24.38 8.13 -12.30
C VAL A 158 23.99 9.39 -13.06
N ARG A 159 24.60 9.60 -14.24
CA ARG A 159 24.08 10.51 -15.26
C ARG A 159 23.31 9.65 -16.26
N TRP A 160 22.01 9.88 -16.35
CA TRP A 160 21.13 9.21 -17.30
C TRP A 160 21.34 9.78 -18.72
N TYR A 161 20.81 9.08 -19.74
CA TYR A 161 20.97 9.47 -21.15
C TYR A 161 20.40 10.87 -21.50
N ASP A 162 19.46 11.39 -20.70
CA ASP A 162 18.91 12.76 -20.84
C ASP A 162 19.80 13.84 -20.18
N ASP A 163 21.05 13.51 -19.85
CA ASP A 163 22.01 14.28 -19.06
C ASP A 163 21.54 14.64 -17.63
N SER A 164 20.41 14.11 -17.16
CA SER A 164 19.99 14.29 -15.76
C SER A 164 20.87 13.47 -14.81
N VAL A 165 21.22 14.04 -13.67
CA VAL A 165 22.16 13.42 -12.72
C VAL A 165 21.44 13.05 -11.43
N GLU A 166 21.17 11.76 -11.25
CA GLU A 166 20.52 11.22 -10.05
C GLU A 166 21.54 10.74 -9.00
N LYS A 167 21.24 11.03 -7.73
CA LYS A 167 21.86 10.36 -6.58
C LYS A 167 20.93 9.25 -6.11
N ILE A 168 21.30 8.02 -6.40
CA ILE A 168 20.56 6.80 -6.05
C ILE A 168 21.11 6.30 -4.71
N ASP A 169 20.29 6.29 -3.67
CA ASP A 169 20.67 5.88 -2.32
C ASP A 169 20.45 4.37 -2.07
N PHE A 170 21.13 3.83 -1.05
CA PHE A 170 20.89 2.48 -0.56
C PHE A 170 19.46 2.36 0.03
N PRO A 171 18.71 1.26 -0.21
CA PRO A 171 19.12 0.00 -0.82
C PRO A 171 19.08 -0.05 -2.36
N VAL A 172 18.41 0.89 -3.04
CA VAL A 172 18.23 0.85 -4.51
C VAL A 172 19.58 0.85 -5.24
N ALA A 173 20.54 1.61 -4.72
CA ALA A 173 21.92 1.65 -5.20
C ALA A 173 22.62 0.28 -5.25
N SER A 174 22.18 -0.70 -4.45
CA SER A 174 22.85 -2.01 -4.34
C SER A 174 22.76 -2.85 -5.62
N ALA A 175 21.77 -2.62 -6.49
CA ALA A 175 21.71 -3.25 -7.80
C ALA A 175 22.94 -2.90 -8.67
N LEU A 176 23.40 -1.65 -8.58
CA LEU A 176 24.54 -1.11 -9.31
C LEU A 176 25.90 -1.56 -8.71
N ASN A 177 25.92 -2.47 -7.73
CA ASN A 177 27.15 -2.92 -7.08
C ASN A 177 28.12 -3.66 -8.02
N VAL A 178 27.64 -4.24 -9.13
CA VAL A 178 28.50 -4.87 -10.15
C VAL A 178 29.29 -3.85 -10.99
N LEU A 179 28.77 -2.63 -11.15
CA LEU A 179 29.33 -1.60 -12.03
C LEU A 179 30.49 -0.83 -11.38
N LYS A 180 31.47 -0.42 -12.18
CA LYS A 180 32.54 0.51 -11.83
C LYS A 180 32.12 1.96 -12.09
N ARG A 181 32.97 2.90 -11.67
CA ARG A 181 32.89 4.29 -12.13
C ARG A 181 33.35 4.35 -13.60
N GLY A 182 32.54 4.98 -14.46
CA GLY A 182 32.79 5.10 -15.89
C GLY A 182 32.11 4.05 -16.77
N ASP A 183 31.55 2.98 -16.19
CA ASP A 183 30.78 2.00 -16.96
C ASP A 183 29.49 2.65 -17.51
N GLU A 184 29.21 2.38 -18.79
CA GLU A 184 27.95 2.69 -19.47
C GLU A 184 27.03 1.47 -19.37
N PHE A 185 25.79 1.66 -18.93
CA PHE A 185 24.87 0.55 -18.67
C PHE A 185 23.44 0.89 -19.08
N GLY A 186 22.70 -0.15 -19.50
CA GLY A 186 21.25 -0.14 -19.61
C GLY A 186 20.63 -0.90 -18.45
N ALA A 187 19.49 -0.44 -17.94
CA ALA A 187 18.74 -1.12 -16.88
C ALA A 187 17.25 -0.88 -17.01
N TYR A 188 16.44 -1.76 -16.40
CA TYR A 188 15.01 -1.56 -16.23
C TYR A 188 14.79 -0.89 -14.87
N VAL A 189 14.34 0.37 -14.87
CA VAL A 189 14.21 1.21 -13.68
C VAL A 189 12.74 1.51 -13.41
N LYS A 190 12.28 1.26 -12.19
CA LYS A 190 10.96 1.71 -11.72
C LYS A 190 11.12 3.08 -11.05
N LEU A 191 10.34 4.05 -11.51
CA LEU A 191 10.33 5.42 -10.99
C LEU A 191 9.20 5.61 -9.97
N GLY A 192 9.48 6.30 -8.87
CA GLY A 192 8.51 6.64 -7.83
C GLY A 192 7.91 8.05 -7.96
N LEU A 193 7.09 8.44 -6.98
CA LEU A 193 6.34 9.72 -6.94
C LEU A 193 7.16 11.00 -7.21
N SER A 194 8.47 10.99 -6.92
CA SER A 194 9.39 12.12 -7.13
C SER A 194 10.25 12.00 -8.39
N ASN A 195 9.89 11.12 -9.33
CA ASN A 195 10.66 10.76 -10.53
C ASN A 195 12.10 10.27 -10.21
N LYS A 196 12.21 9.47 -9.14
CA LYS A 196 13.44 8.84 -8.66
C LYS A 196 13.38 7.33 -8.78
N ALA A 197 14.51 6.69 -8.95
CA ALA A 197 14.61 5.23 -8.97
C ALA A 197 14.18 4.63 -7.62
N VAL A 198 13.13 3.80 -7.63
CA VAL A 198 12.67 2.99 -6.48
C VAL A 198 13.00 1.50 -6.63
N SER A 199 13.27 1.05 -7.86
CA SER A 199 13.85 -0.27 -8.14
C SER A 199 14.69 -0.20 -9.42
N ILE A 200 15.75 -1.02 -9.49
CA ILE A 200 16.63 -1.16 -10.66
C ILE A 200 16.87 -2.66 -10.86
N GLU A 201 16.48 -3.18 -12.02
CA GLU A 201 16.61 -4.59 -12.39
C GLU A 201 17.24 -4.77 -13.79
N ARG A 202 17.66 -6.01 -14.11
CA ARG A 202 18.15 -6.42 -15.44
C ARG A 202 19.28 -5.55 -16.02
N ILE A 203 20.23 -5.15 -15.17
CA ILE A 203 21.39 -4.35 -15.56
C ILE A 203 22.21 -5.09 -16.62
N THR A 204 22.50 -4.38 -17.72
CA THR A 204 23.32 -4.82 -18.84
C THR A 204 24.44 -3.81 -19.03
N ILE A 205 25.70 -4.25 -19.02
CA ILE A 205 26.84 -3.39 -19.34
C ILE A 205 26.88 -3.19 -20.86
N LEU A 206 26.91 -1.94 -21.30
CA LEU A 206 26.99 -1.55 -22.70
C LEU A 206 28.47 -1.34 -23.10
N THR A 207 29.17 -0.51 -22.31
CA THR A 207 30.60 -0.24 -22.43
C THR A 207 31.25 -0.37 -21.06
N ALA A 208 32.28 -1.21 -20.94
CA ALA A 208 33.03 -1.40 -19.70
C ALA A 208 34.30 -0.53 -19.67
N ALA A 209 34.59 0.06 -18.50
CA ALA A 209 35.78 0.88 -18.23
C ALA A 209 36.88 0.12 -17.45
#